data_AF-A0A2P9C993-F1
#
_entry.id   AF-A0A2P9C993-F1
#
_cell.length_a   1.000
_cell.length_b   1.000
_cell.length_c   1.000
_cell.angle_alpha   90.00
_cell.angle_beta   90.00
_cell.angle_gamma   90.00
#
_symmetry.space_group_name_H-M   'P 1'
#
loop_
_entity.id
_entity.type
_entity.pdbx_description
1 polymer ?
#
loop_
_entity_poly.entity_id
_entity_poly.type
_entity_poly.pdbx_seq_one_letter_code
_entity_poly.pdbx_strand_id
1 'polypeptide(L)'
;MGSLEKQIKEIENNIIVKEGKIQTLLKDIEELKNKSQIYYENLIDQQEILLKKKKKNILLELKINNLIQNNIKTSKNIDNVNIHINCLFDELKNTKCDIKDKYNKINNIFYFLENYTKSDNNINVITSILKNFFIKKKEHNILLKSILHKNTNKKNNLIDNIKQINNNVNNIISNILILDKEIISNLNTIKNVIYDIFNICQEKKQKYQQNSELNICLNIINKIIQKQQNDNNIFLHIYNISDTIHNNIIISPYIKNNGENLQLELNTQEFLELENFFS
;
A
#
# COMPACT_ATOMS: atom_id res chain seq x y z
N MET A 1 -96.55 4.74 -6.96
CA MET A 1 -95.27 4.96 -6.25
C MET A 1 -95.45 6.12 -5.30
N GLY A 2 -95.33 5.85 -4.00
CA GLY A 2 -95.59 6.84 -2.94
C GLY A 2 -94.42 7.80 -2.76
N SER A 3 -94.68 8.97 -2.16
CA SER A 3 -93.67 9.98 -1.75
C SER A 3 -92.46 9.37 -1.03
N LEU A 4 -92.72 8.37 -0.18
CA LEU A 4 -91.70 7.66 0.60
C LEU A 4 -90.74 6.83 -0.24
N GLU A 5 -91.22 6.12 -1.27
CA GLU A 5 -90.34 5.31 -2.14
C GLU A 5 -89.35 6.16 -2.93
N LYS A 6 -89.77 7.36 -3.35
CA LYS A 6 -88.87 8.32 -4.01
C LYS A 6 -87.77 8.83 -3.08
N GLN A 7 -88.13 9.16 -1.83
CA GLN A 7 -87.16 9.60 -0.82
C GLN A 7 -86.18 8.49 -0.45
N ILE A 8 -86.64 7.24 -0.32
CA ILE A 8 -85.77 6.09 -0.07
C ILE A 8 -84.76 5.91 -1.21
N LYS A 9 -85.21 5.96 -2.47
CA LYS A 9 -84.31 5.89 -3.64
C LYS A 9 -83.29 7.03 -3.71
N GLU A 10 -83.67 8.25 -3.34
CA GLU A 10 -82.74 9.38 -3.26
C GLU A 10 -81.68 9.18 -2.17
N ILE A 11 -82.07 8.62 -1.02
CA ILE A 11 -81.14 8.29 0.07
C ILE A 11 -80.19 7.17 -0.38
N GLU A 12 -80.70 6.11 -1.00
CA GLU A 12 -79.87 5.01 -1.53
C GLU A 12 -78.86 5.49 -2.57
N ASN A 13 -79.28 6.32 -3.53
CA ASN A 13 -78.37 6.89 -4.53
C ASN A 13 -77.30 7.77 -3.88
N ASN A 14 -77.65 8.57 -2.86
CA ASN A 14 -76.68 9.37 -2.12
C ASN A 14 -75.69 8.52 -1.32
N ILE A 15 -76.12 7.40 -0.75
CA ILE A 15 -75.25 6.44 -0.07
C ILE A 15 -74.25 5.86 -1.07
N ILE A 16 -74.70 5.39 -2.24
CA ILE A 16 -73.84 4.83 -3.30
C ILE A 16 -72.79 5.86 -3.75
N VAL A 17 -73.19 7.12 -3.97
CA VAL A 17 -72.26 8.19 -4.36
C VAL A 17 -71.22 8.46 -3.26
N LYS A 18 -71.63 8.45 -1.99
CA LYS A 18 -70.72 8.66 -0.85
C LYS A 18 -69.76 7.48 -0.67
N GLU A 19 -70.23 6.24 -0.83
CA GLU A 19 -69.40 5.04 -0.79
C GLU A 19 -68.34 5.05 -1.90
N GLY A 20 -68.72 5.47 -3.12
CA GLY A 20 -67.78 5.67 -4.21
C GLY A 20 -66.67 6.69 -3.89
N LYS A 21 -67.03 7.80 -3.24
CA LYS A 21 -66.07 8.82 -2.76
C LYS A 21 -65.16 8.28 -1.66
N ILE A 22 -65.69 7.47 -0.75
CA ILE A 22 -64.89 6.82 0.32
C ILE A 22 -63.86 5.88 -0.30
N GLN A 23 -64.25 5.07 -1.30
CA GLN A 23 -63.31 4.16 -1.98
C GLN A 23 -62.21 4.90 -2.74
N THR A 24 -62.51 6.05 -3.36
CA THR A 24 -61.49 6.88 -4.02
C THR A 24 -60.52 7.47 -3.01
N LEU A 25 -61.02 8.01 -1.90
CA LEU A 25 -60.17 8.53 -0.81
C LEU A 25 -59.28 7.44 -0.20
N LEU A 26 -59.78 6.22 -0.05
CA LEU A 26 -58.96 5.10 0.44
C LEU A 26 -57.81 4.77 -0.53
N LYS A 27 -58.06 4.79 -1.85
CA LYS A 27 -56.99 4.63 -2.85
C LYS A 27 -55.95 5.75 -2.77
N ASP A 28 -56.38 6.99 -2.64
CA ASP A 28 -55.47 8.15 -2.55
C ASP A 28 -54.61 8.07 -1.27
N ILE A 29 -55.19 7.64 -0.15
CA ILE A 29 -54.46 7.39 1.11
C ILE A 29 -53.41 6.29 0.93
N GLU A 30 -53.75 5.19 0.27
CA GLU A 30 -52.83 4.08 -0.01
C GLU A 30 -51.65 4.55 -0.89
N GLU A 31 -51.93 5.34 -1.93
CA GLU A 31 -50.92 5.92 -2.81
C GLU A 31 -49.98 6.88 -2.05
N LEU A 32 -50.53 7.75 -1.22
CA LEU A 32 -49.75 8.67 -0.39
C LEU A 32 -48.86 7.92 0.60
N LYS A 33 -49.36 6.82 1.18
CA LYS A 33 -48.59 5.98 2.10
C LYS A 33 -47.41 5.32 1.39
N ASN A 34 -47.61 4.81 0.18
CA ASN A 34 -46.55 4.23 -0.64
C ASN A 34 -45.50 5.28 -1.06
N LYS A 35 -45.94 6.46 -1.52
CA LYS A 35 -45.03 7.57 -1.88
C LYS A 35 -44.21 8.05 -0.69
N SER A 36 -44.84 8.18 0.47
CA SER A 36 -44.20 8.49 1.76
C SER A 36 -43.12 7.47 2.10
N GLN A 37 -43.45 6.17 2.02
CA GLN A 37 -42.50 5.11 2.36
C GLN A 37 -41.27 5.13 1.45
N ILE A 38 -41.46 5.24 0.13
CA ILE A 38 -40.35 5.35 -0.84
C ILE A 38 -39.47 6.57 -0.55
N TYR A 39 -40.09 7.70 -0.18
CA TYR A 39 -39.34 8.91 0.18
C TYR A 39 -38.47 8.71 1.43
N TYR A 40 -38.99 8.05 2.47
CA TYR A 40 -38.21 7.73 3.67
C TYR A 40 -37.09 6.74 3.40
N GLU A 41 -37.31 5.70 2.58
CA GLU A 41 -36.27 4.74 2.18
C GLU A 41 -35.13 5.46 1.43
N ASN A 42 -35.46 6.35 0.48
CA ASN A 42 -34.47 7.15 -0.23
C ASN A 42 -33.65 8.08 0.69
N LEU A 43 -34.29 8.68 1.71
CA LEU A 43 -33.58 9.52 2.68
C LEU A 43 -32.60 8.71 3.54
N ILE A 44 -33.00 7.50 3.95
CA ILE A 44 -32.14 6.59 4.71
C ILE A 44 -30.91 6.20 3.88
N ASP A 45 -31.11 5.85 2.61
CA ASP A 45 -30.02 5.48 1.69
C ASP A 45 -29.04 6.65 1.47
N GLN A 46 -29.57 7.86 1.28
CA GLN A 46 -28.74 9.06 1.14
C GLN A 46 -27.92 9.34 2.40
N GLN A 47 -28.50 9.15 3.58
CA GLN A 47 -27.81 9.33 4.86
C GLN A 47 -26.68 8.31 5.03
N GLU A 48 -26.88 7.06 4.61
CA GLU A 48 -25.84 6.02 4.66
C GLU A 48 -24.66 6.34 3.72
N ILE A 49 -24.94 6.84 2.52
CA ILE A 49 -23.91 7.29 1.56
C ILE A 49 -23.10 8.47 2.14
N LEU A 50 -23.78 9.45 2.74
CA LEU A 50 -23.13 10.60 3.40
C LEU A 50 -22.21 10.15 4.54
N LEU A 51 -22.67 9.22 5.38
CA LEU A 51 -21.86 8.65 6.47
C LEU A 51 -20.61 7.94 5.95
N LYS A 52 -20.74 7.14 4.87
CA LYS A 52 -19.59 6.48 4.22
C LYS A 52 -18.58 7.50 3.69
N LYS A 53 -19.05 8.58 3.05
CA LYS A 53 -18.18 9.67 2.56
C LYS A 53 -17.47 10.40 3.71
N LYS A 54 -18.18 10.75 4.78
CA LYS A 54 -17.61 11.42 5.97
C LYS A 54 -16.51 10.58 6.62
N LYS A 55 -16.74 9.27 6.77
CA LYS A 55 -15.73 8.33 7.29
C LYS A 55 -14.48 8.28 6.40
N LYS A 56 -14.65 8.28 5.07
CA LYS A 56 -13.54 8.30 4.12
C LYS A 56 -12.73 9.60 4.22
N ASN A 57 -13.40 10.74 4.37
CA ASN A 57 -12.75 12.05 4.53
C ASN A 57 -11.91 12.11 5.81
N ILE A 58 -12.46 11.70 6.95
CA ILE A 58 -11.72 11.65 8.23
C ILE A 58 -10.47 10.76 8.10
N LEU A 59 -10.60 9.60 7.43
CA LEU A 59 -9.46 8.70 7.22
C LEU A 59 -8.37 9.34 6.34
N LEU A 60 -8.77 10.09 5.31
CA LEU A 60 -7.85 10.83 4.44
C LEU A 60 -7.13 11.93 5.21
N GLU A 61 -7.85 12.69 6.02
CA GLU A 61 -7.30 13.75 6.85
C GLU A 61 -6.27 13.22 7.87
N LEU A 62 -6.56 12.08 8.50
CA LEU A 62 -5.60 11.38 9.37
C LEU A 62 -4.34 10.93 8.61
N LYS A 63 -4.49 10.43 7.37
CA LYS A 63 -3.34 10.05 6.53
C LYS A 63 -2.50 11.26 6.15
N ILE A 64 -3.13 12.37 5.77
CA ILE A 64 -2.45 13.63 5.44
C ILE A 64 -1.67 14.13 6.66
N ASN A 65 -2.28 14.14 7.85
CA ASN A 65 -1.60 14.55 9.08
C ASN A 65 -0.38 13.67 9.41
N ASN A 66 -0.47 12.36 9.21
CA ASN A 66 0.67 11.47 9.37
C ASN A 66 1.79 11.78 8.36
N LEU A 67 1.45 12.06 7.10
CA LEU A 67 2.43 12.46 6.08
C LEU A 67 3.12 13.79 6.43
N ILE A 68 2.37 14.78 6.94
CA ILE A 68 2.91 16.06 7.39
C ILE A 68 3.92 15.84 8.54
N GLN A 69 3.57 15.02 9.54
CA GLN A 69 4.48 14.69 10.65
C GLN A 69 5.76 13.99 10.17
N ASN A 70 5.63 13.04 9.24
CA ASN A 70 6.78 12.36 8.64
C ASN A 70 7.67 13.34 7.85
N ASN A 71 7.08 14.27 7.11
CA ASN A 71 7.84 15.30 6.39
C ASN A 71 8.59 16.22 7.35
N ILE A 72 7.96 16.67 8.44
CA ILE A 72 8.62 17.48 9.48
C ILE A 72 9.81 16.72 10.07
N LYS A 73 9.65 15.43 10.39
CA LYS A 73 10.72 14.60 10.94
C LYS A 73 11.87 14.44 9.94
N THR A 74 11.56 14.18 8.67
CA THR A 74 12.55 14.07 7.60
C THR A 74 13.31 15.38 7.40
N SER A 75 12.61 16.53 7.41
CA SER A 75 13.24 17.85 7.31
C SER A 75 14.24 18.09 8.45
N LYS A 76 13.86 17.81 9.69
CA LYS A 76 14.77 17.94 10.85
C LYS A 76 16.00 17.05 10.73
N ASN A 77 15.84 15.84 10.20
CA ASN A 77 16.97 14.94 9.96
C ASN A 77 17.89 15.48 8.87
N ILE A 78 17.34 16.04 7.79
CA ILE A 78 18.12 16.70 6.73
C ILE A 78 18.92 17.86 7.32
N ASP A 79 18.30 18.71 8.14
CA ASP A 79 18.97 19.85 8.78
C ASP A 79 20.13 19.39 9.67
N ASN A 80 19.92 18.34 10.49
CA ASN A 80 20.97 17.76 11.33
C ASN A 80 22.14 17.19 10.51
N VAL A 81 21.84 16.48 9.41
CA VAL A 81 22.88 15.98 8.50
C VAL A 81 23.63 17.13 7.85
N ASN A 82 22.94 18.21 7.49
CA ASN A 82 23.55 19.38 6.88
C ASN A 82 24.51 20.10 7.84
N ILE A 83 24.14 20.21 9.13
CA ILE A 83 25.04 20.70 10.18
C ILE A 83 26.29 19.82 10.28
N HIS A 84 26.13 18.50 10.27
CA HIS A 84 27.27 17.57 10.34
C HIS A 84 28.20 17.69 9.12
N ILE A 85 27.63 17.82 7.92
CA ILE A 85 28.39 18.06 6.68
C ILE A 85 29.19 19.35 6.79
N ASN A 86 28.59 20.43 7.28
CA ASN A 86 29.29 21.71 7.45
C ASN A 86 30.45 21.61 8.45
N CYS A 87 30.26 20.93 9.58
CA CYS A 87 31.35 20.68 10.53
C CYS A 87 32.51 19.90 9.89
N LEU A 88 32.21 18.85 9.11
CA LEU A 88 33.23 18.10 8.37
C LEU A 88 33.95 18.97 7.34
N PHE A 89 33.24 19.87 6.66
CA PHE A 89 33.85 20.82 5.72
C PHE A 89 34.82 21.77 6.43
N ASP A 90 34.46 22.28 7.61
CA ASP A 90 35.34 23.13 8.41
C ASP A 90 36.59 22.38 8.88
N GLU A 91 36.44 21.13 9.33
CA GLU A 91 37.58 20.25 9.67
C GLU A 91 38.50 20.03 8.46
N LEU A 92 37.94 19.75 7.28
CA LEU A 92 38.71 19.59 6.04
C LEU A 92 39.43 20.88 5.65
N LYS A 93 38.82 22.05 5.88
CA LYS A 93 39.45 23.34 5.62
C LYS A 93 40.62 23.59 6.56
N ASN A 94 40.48 23.28 7.84
CA ASN A 94 41.55 23.40 8.84
C ASN A 94 42.71 22.45 8.53
N THR A 95 42.42 21.18 8.24
CA THR A 95 43.45 20.20 7.87
C THR A 95 44.18 20.59 6.58
N LYS A 96 43.49 21.20 5.61
CA LYS A 96 44.13 21.76 4.41
C LYS A 96 45.13 22.87 4.76
N CYS A 97 44.80 23.77 5.69
CA CYS A 97 45.74 24.77 6.18
C CYS A 97 46.95 24.13 6.85
N ASP A 98 46.75 23.14 7.72
CA ASP A 98 47.84 22.41 8.39
C ASP A 98 48.78 21.71 7.39
N ILE A 99 48.21 21.10 6.35
CA ILE A 99 48.99 20.46 5.28
C ILE A 99 49.81 21.52 4.53
N LYS A 100 49.23 22.68 4.22
CA LYS A 100 49.93 23.78 3.54
C LYS A 100 51.11 24.29 4.39
N ASP A 101 50.91 24.45 5.70
CA ASP A 101 51.97 24.89 6.60
C ASP A 101 53.10 23.86 6.74
N LYS A 102 52.73 22.57 6.83
CA LYS A 102 53.72 21.47 6.81
C LYS A 102 54.48 21.41 5.50
N TYR A 103 53.80 21.61 4.36
CA TYR A 103 54.42 21.67 3.04
C TYR A 103 55.41 22.84 2.94
N ASN A 104 55.03 24.03 3.40
CA ASN A 104 55.93 25.19 3.45
C ASN A 104 57.17 24.93 4.32
N LYS A 105 57.00 24.28 5.48
CA LYS A 105 58.12 23.87 6.34
C LYS A 105 59.03 22.86 5.63
N ILE A 106 58.46 21.88 4.92
CA ILE A 106 59.22 20.90 4.14
C ILE A 106 60.00 21.59 3.00
N ASN A 107 59.38 22.51 2.26
CA ASN A 107 60.06 23.28 1.21
C ASN A 107 61.21 24.12 1.78
N ASN A 108 61.04 24.73 2.95
CA ASN A 108 62.13 25.44 3.63
C ASN A 108 63.28 24.52 4.03
N ILE A 109 62.98 23.29 4.49
CA ILE A 109 63.99 22.27 4.78
C ILE A 109 64.70 21.85 3.49
N PHE A 110 63.97 21.62 2.39
CA PHE A 110 64.57 21.29 1.10
C PHE A 110 65.48 22.40 0.57
N TYR A 111 65.06 23.66 0.67
CA TYR A 111 65.90 24.81 0.34
C TYR A 111 67.16 24.86 1.23
N PHE A 112 67.04 24.52 2.52
CA PHE A 112 68.19 24.40 3.41
C PHE A 112 69.12 23.26 3.00
N LEU A 113 68.56 22.11 2.63
CA LEU A 113 69.31 20.92 2.18
C LEU A 113 70.01 21.15 0.83
N GLU A 114 69.38 21.84 -0.13
CA GLU A 114 70.00 22.27 -1.39
C GLU A 114 71.19 23.23 -1.17
N ASN A 115 71.16 24.03 -0.10
CA ASN A 115 72.31 24.85 0.30
C ASN A 115 73.35 24.06 1.13
N TYR A 116 72.97 22.89 1.66
CA TYR A 116 73.81 22.01 2.50
C TYR A 116 74.57 20.93 1.69
N THR A 117 74.29 20.76 0.39
CA THR A 117 74.98 19.85 -0.53
C THR A 117 76.42 20.25 -0.87
N LYS A 118 77.11 20.94 0.06
CA LYS A 118 78.57 21.02 0.13
C LYS A 118 79.18 19.98 1.10
N SER A 119 78.40 19.01 1.61
CA SER A 119 78.92 17.97 2.51
C SER A 119 78.30 16.58 2.29
N ASP A 120 79.17 15.57 2.12
CA ASP A 120 78.87 14.21 1.62
C ASP A 120 78.04 13.28 2.52
N ASN A 121 77.65 13.70 3.74
CA ASN A 121 76.97 12.80 4.70
C ASN A 121 75.44 12.63 4.51
N ASN A 122 74.78 13.45 3.68
CA ASN A 122 73.31 13.47 3.54
C ASN A 122 72.70 12.39 2.64
N ILE A 123 73.47 11.79 1.73
CA ILE A 123 72.96 10.80 0.76
C ILE A 123 72.53 9.50 1.46
N ASN A 124 73.25 9.09 2.50
CA ASN A 124 72.97 7.86 3.24
C ASN A 124 71.68 7.93 4.07
N VAL A 125 71.37 9.11 4.63
CA VAL A 125 70.15 9.33 5.43
C VAL A 125 68.91 9.33 4.53
N ILE A 126 68.97 10.01 3.38
CA ILE A 126 67.88 10.04 2.39
C ILE A 126 67.59 8.62 1.87
N THR A 127 68.64 7.85 1.57
CA THR A 127 68.53 6.46 1.13
C THR A 127 67.87 5.57 2.18
N SER A 128 68.18 5.78 3.47
CA SER A 128 67.57 5.06 4.59
C SER A 128 66.08 5.39 4.77
N ILE A 129 65.71 6.67 4.68
CA ILE A 129 64.32 7.13 4.78
C ILE A 129 63.47 6.54 3.65
N LEU A 130 63.97 6.57 2.41
CA LEU A 130 63.28 5.99 1.25
C LEU A 130 63.11 4.48 1.40
N LYS A 131 64.14 3.76 1.85
CA LYS A 131 64.03 2.31 2.13
C LYS A 131 62.94 2.02 3.17
N ASN A 132 62.90 2.77 4.28
CA ASN A 132 61.87 2.62 5.30
C ASN A 132 60.46 2.90 4.76
N PHE A 133 60.31 3.92 3.91
CA PHE A 133 59.03 4.21 3.26
C PHE A 133 58.56 3.05 2.38
N PHE A 134 59.44 2.48 1.56
CA PHE A 134 59.08 1.34 0.70
C PHE A 134 58.72 0.09 1.50
N ILE A 135 59.41 -0.17 2.62
CA ILE A 135 59.07 -1.25 3.55
C ILE A 135 57.67 -1.04 4.13
N LYS A 136 57.40 0.15 4.69
CA LYS A 136 56.09 0.50 5.25
C LYS A 136 54.97 0.42 4.22
N LYS A 137 55.20 0.91 3.00
CA LYS A 137 54.25 0.80 1.89
C LYS A 137 53.90 -0.66 1.57
N LYS A 138 54.88 -1.56 1.59
CA LYS A 138 54.67 -2.99 1.36
C LYS A 138 53.86 -3.64 2.48
N GLU A 139 54.15 -3.31 3.74
CA GLU A 139 53.39 -3.77 4.92
C GLU A 139 51.92 -3.31 4.85
N HIS A 140 51.68 -2.02 4.58
CA HIS A 140 50.32 -1.48 4.44
C HIS A 140 49.54 -2.15 3.31
N ASN A 141 50.17 -2.43 2.17
CA ASN A 141 49.52 -3.15 1.07
C ASN A 141 49.11 -4.58 1.43
N ILE A 142 49.92 -5.30 2.23
CA ILE A 142 49.56 -6.63 2.72
C ILE A 142 48.34 -6.55 3.63
N LEU A 143 48.31 -5.56 4.52
CA LEU A 143 47.21 -5.35 5.46
C LEU A 143 45.92 -4.98 4.73
N LEU A 144 46.00 -4.12 3.70
CA LEU A 144 44.86 -3.75 2.86
C LEU A 144 44.28 -4.95 2.11
N LYS A 145 45.14 -5.81 1.53
CA LYS A 145 44.71 -7.06 0.88
C LYS A 145 43.98 -7.99 1.83
N SER A 146 44.47 -8.12 3.06
CA SER A 146 43.82 -8.93 4.10
C SER A 146 42.43 -8.40 4.47
N ILE A 147 42.28 -7.08 4.65
CA ILE A 147 40.99 -6.44 4.94
C ILE A 147 40.01 -6.64 3.78
N LEU A 148 40.47 -6.44 2.54
CA LEU A 148 39.64 -6.65 1.35
C LEU A 148 39.15 -8.10 1.28
N HIS A 149 40.04 -9.07 1.44
CA HIS A 149 39.67 -10.49 1.44
C HIS A 149 38.64 -10.82 2.54
N LYS A 150 38.83 -10.30 3.76
CA LYS A 150 37.89 -10.50 4.88
C LYS A 150 36.51 -9.92 4.56
N ASN A 151 36.45 -8.74 3.95
CA ASN A 151 35.20 -8.08 3.59
C ASN A 151 34.50 -8.79 2.42
N THR A 152 35.24 -9.28 1.43
CA THR A 152 34.68 -10.08 0.32
C THR A 152 34.07 -11.39 0.84
N ASN A 153 34.74 -12.08 1.77
CA ASN A 153 34.20 -13.29 2.38
C ASN A 153 32.91 -13.02 3.18
N LYS A 154 32.89 -11.92 3.96
CA LYS A 154 31.66 -11.51 4.67
C LYS A 154 30.50 -11.23 3.71
N LYS A 155 30.78 -10.55 2.59
CA LYS A 155 29.78 -10.28 1.54
C LYS A 155 29.24 -11.59 0.96
N ASN A 156 30.11 -12.53 0.62
CA ASN A 156 29.70 -13.81 0.05
C ASN A 156 28.85 -14.62 1.03
N ASN A 157 29.25 -14.70 2.31
CA ASN A 157 28.45 -15.37 3.33
C ASN A 157 27.05 -14.75 3.49
N LEU A 158 26.93 -13.42 3.40
CA LEU A 158 25.63 -12.75 3.41
C LEU A 158 24.78 -13.11 2.19
N ILE A 159 25.38 -13.17 1.00
CA ILE A 159 24.69 -13.58 -0.23
C ILE A 159 24.17 -15.02 -0.09
N ASP A 160 24.99 -15.93 0.43
CA ASP A 160 24.61 -17.33 0.59
C ASP A 160 23.50 -17.50 1.64
N ASN A 161 23.57 -16.74 2.75
CA ASN A 161 22.49 -16.71 3.74
C ASN A 161 21.17 -16.20 3.14
N ILE A 162 21.21 -15.15 2.32
CA ILE A 162 20.02 -14.62 1.63
C ILE A 162 19.44 -15.68 0.69
N LYS A 163 20.29 -16.37 -0.09
CA LYS A 163 19.85 -17.48 -0.97
C LYS A 163 19.17 -18.60 -0.18
N GLN A 164 19.73 -18.97 0.97
CA GLN A 164 19.15 -20.01 1.82
C GLN A 164 17.78 -19.60 2.37
N ILE A 165 17.65 -18.36 2.84
CA ILE A 165 16.36 -17.82 3.31
C ILE A 165 15.33 -17.81 2.17
N ASN A 166 15.72 -17.33 0.98
CA ASN A 166 14.82 -17.31 -0.18
C ASN A 166 14.35 -18.72 -0.57
N ASN A 167 15.24 -19.71 -0.56
CA ASN A 167 14.86 -21.10 -0.82
C ASN A 167 13.85 -21.63 0.20
N ASN A 168 14.03 -21.30 1.49
CA ASN A 168 13.09 -21.69 2.54
C ASN A 168 11.72 -21.02 2.35
N VAL A 169 11.70 -19.73 2.00
CA VAL A 169 10.47 -18.99 1.71
C VAL A 169 9.76 -19.61 0.51
N ASN A 170 10.47 -19.91 -0.57
CA ASN A 170 9.90 -20.56 -1.76
C ASN A 170 9.30 -21.93 -1.45
N ASN A 171 9.94 -22.72 -0.59
CA ASN A 171 9.39 -24.00 -0.14
C ASN A 171 8.10 -23.83 0.66
N ILE A 172 8.04 -22.84 1.57
CA ILE A 172 6.82 -22.54 2.34
C ILE A 172 5.69 -22.10 1.40
N ILE A 173 5.99 -21.23 0.45
CA ILE A 173 5.04 -20.77 -0.58
C ILE A 173 4.49 -21.97 -1.37
N SER A 174 5.36 -22.87 -1.84
CA SER A 174 4.94 -24.08 -2.54
C SER A 174 4.00 -24.95 -1.70
N ASN A 175 4.31 -25.13 -0.42
CA ASN A 175 3.46 -25.91 0.49
C ASN A 175 2.09 -25.27 0.71
N ILE A 176 2.03 -23.94 0.86
CA ILE A 176 0.76 -23.20 0.97
C ILE A 176 -0.07 -23.40 -0.30
N LEU A 177 0.53 -23.28 -1.49
CA LEU A 177 -0.17 -23.48 -2.76
C LEU A 177 -0.71 -24.92 -2.92
N ILE A 178 0.02 -25.93 -2.44
CA ILE A 178 -0.46 -27.31 -2.43
C ILE A 178 -1.68 -27.45 -1.51
N LEU A 179 -1.59 -26.94 -0.28
CA LEU A 179 -2.69 -26.97 0.69
C LEU A 179 -3.93 -26.24 0.17
N ASP A 180 -3.77 -25.07 -0.45
CA ASP A 180 -4.89 -24.33 -1.03
C ASP A 180 -5.58 -25.11 -2.16
N LYS A 181 -4.81 -25.80 -3.01
CA LYS A 181 -5.38 -26.69 -4.04
C LYS A 181 -6.17 -27.84 -3.43
N GLU A 182 -5.65 -28.47 -2.38
CA GLU A 182 -6.35 -29.55 -1.67
C GLU A 182 -7.64 -29.05 -1.02
N ILE A 183 -7.61 -27.89 -0.37
CA ILE A 183 -8.80 -27.27 0.24
C ILE A 183 -9.86 -26.99 -0.82
N ILE A 184 -9.49 -26.40 -1.97
CA ILE A 184 -10.43 -26.16 -3.07
C ILE A 184 -11.01 -27.47 -3.61
N SER A 185 -10.19 -28.50 -3.79
CA SER A 185 -10.63 -29.82 -4.22
C SER A 185 -11.66 -30.41 -3.25
N ASN A 186 -11.36 -30.39 -1.95
CA ASN A 186 -12.25 -30.90 -0.91
C ASN A 186 -13.56 -30.10 -0.83
N LEU A 187 -13.51 -28.77 -0.95
CA LEU A 187 -14.69 -27.92 -0.99
C LEU A 187 -15.59 -28.22 -2.19
N ASN A 188 -15.01 -28.50 -3.36
CA ASN A 188 -15.77 -28.94 -4.54
C ASN A 188 -16.43 -30.30 -4.32
N THR A 189 -15.74 -31.25 -3.68
CA THR A 189 -16.32 -32.55 -3.32
C THR A 189 -17.51 -32.39 -2.37
N ILE A 190 -17.36 -31.59 -1.31
CA ILE A 190 -18.44 -31.29 -0.35
C ILE A 190 -19.61 -30.59 -1.06
N LYS A 191 -19.33 -29.62 -1.92
CA LYS A 191 -20.33 -28.93 -2.74
C LYS A 191 -21.14 -29.91 -3.58
N ASN A 192 -20.49 -30.86 -4.25
CA ASN A 192 -21.15 -31.86 -5.08
C ASN A 192 -22.05 -32.78 -4.24
N VAL A 193 -21.56 -33.26 -3.09
CA VAL A 193 -22.37 -34.08 -2.16
C VAL A 193 -23.60 -33.34 -1.65
N ILE A 194 -23.46 -32.06 -1.27
CA ILE A 194 -24.59 -31.23 -0.84
C ILE A 194 -25.59 -31.04 -2.00
N TYR A 195 -25.11 -30.88 -3.23
CA TYR A 195 -25.94 -30.74 -4.42
C TYR A 195 -26.74 -32.02 -4.70
N ASP A 196 -26.11 -33.19 -4.60
CA ASP A 196 -26.77 -34.49 -4.78
C ASP A 196 -27.87 -34.71 -3.72
N ILE A 197 -27.58 -34.42 -2.45
CA ILE A 197 -28.56 -34.48 -1.36
C ILE A 197 -29.73 -33.52 -1.62
N PHE A 198 -29.42 -32.30 -2.05
CA PHE A 198 -30.43 -31.29 -2.37
C PHE A 198 -31.36 -31.74 -3.50
N ASN A 199 -30.83 -32.34 -4.57
CA ASN A 199 -31.61 -32.87 -5.69
C ASN A 199 -32.54 -34.02 -5.25
N ILE A 200 -32.03 -34.97 -4.46
CA ILE A 200 -32.82 -36.08 -3.89
C ILE A 200 -33.97 -35.55 -3.00
N CYS A 201 -33.70 -34.50 -2.22
CA CYS A 201 -34.71 -33.87 -1.38
C CYS A 201 -35.79 -33.14 -2.19
N GLN A 202 -35.44 -32.54 -3.34
CA GLN A 202 -36.42 -31.90 -4.23
C GLN A 202 -37.32 -32.91 -4.93
N GLU A 203 -36.80 -34.06 -5.35
CA GLU A 203 -37.61 -35.14 -5.95
C GLU A 203 -38.64 -35.70 -4.97
N LYS A 204 -38.38 -35.62 -3.66
CA LYS A 204 -39.24 -36.19 -2.59
C LYS A 204 -40.30 -35.25 -2.02
N LYS A 205 -40.25 -33.92 -2.25
CA LYS A 205 -41.26 -32.96 -1.73
C LYS A 205 -41.43 -31.72 -2.64
N GLN A 206 -42.66 -31.47 -3.09
CA GLN A 206 -43.05 -30.17 -3.66
C GLN A 206 -43.00 -29.08 -2.58
N LYS A 207 -42.31 -27.97 -2.90
CA LYS A 207 -42.29 -26.67 -2.22
C LYS A 207 -41.69 -26.61 -0.81
N TYR A 208 -40.38 -26.38 -0.72
CA TYR A 208 -39.83 -25.37 0.20
C TYR A 208 -38.62 -24.70 -0.48
N GLN A 209 -38.89 -23.56 -1.09
CA GLN A 209 -37.95 -22.77 -1.89
C GLN A 209 -37.06 -21.89 -0.99
N GLN A 210 -35.81 -21.73 -1.44
CA GLN A 210 -34.87 -20.65 -1.15
C GLN A 210 -34.18 -20.58 0.23
N ASN A 211 -34.80 -21.01 1.34
CA ASN A 211 -34.23 -20.88 2.70
C ASN A 211 -33.72 -22.19 3.35
N SER A 212 -33.36 -23.21 2.56
CA SER A 212 -32.79 -24.43 3.15
C SER A 212 -31.34 -24.21 3.60
N GLU A 213 -30.97 -24.81 4.73
CA GLU A 213 -29.60 -24.80 5.26
C GLU A 213 -28.59 -25.28 4.19
N LEU A 214 -28.99 -26.21 3.32
CA LEU A 214 -28.18 -26.71 2.20
C LEU A 214 -27.86 -25.60 1.17
N ASN A 215 -28.82 -24.73 0.84
CA ASN A 215 -28.57 -23.57 -0.05
C ASN A 215 -27.64 -22.54 0.59
N ILE A 216 -27.77 -22.32 1.90
CA ILE A 216 -26.87 -21.44 2.65
C ILE A 216 -25.45 -22.01 2.64
N CYS A 217 -25.30 -23.31 2.90
CA CYS A 217 -24.02 -24.01 2.82
C CYS A 217 -23.38 -23.94 1.42
N LEU A 218 -24.15 -24.16 0.35
CA LEU A 218 -23.67 -24.01 -1.03
C LEU A 218 -23.20 -22.58 -1.33
N ASN A 219 -23.94 -21.56 -0.89
CA ASN A 219 -23.55 -20.16 -1.06
C ASN A 219 -22.27 -19.81 -0.30
N ILE A 220 -22.10 -20.32 0.92
CA ILE A 220 -20.87 -20.13 1.70
C ILE A 220 -19.68 -20.80 1.01
N ILE A 221 -19.83 -22.07 0.60
CA ILE A 221 -18.77 -22.82 -0.08
C ILE A 221 -18.36 -22.12 -1.39
N ASN A 222 -19.34 -21.68 -2.20
CA ASN A 222 -19.06 -20.95 -3.44
C ASN A 222 -18.31 -19.63 -3.18
N LYS A 223 -18.67 -18.88 -2.14
CA LYS A 223 -17.96 -17.66 -1.75
C LYS A 223 -16.53 -17.94 -1.30
N ILE A 224 -16.30 -19.03 -0.57
CA ILE A 224 -14.95 -19.44 -0.13
C ILE A 224 -14.09 -19.82 -1.34
N ILE A 225 -14.62 -20.64 -2.27
CA ILE A 225 -13.92 -21.04 -3.50
C ILE A 225 -13.58 -19.81 -4.36
N GLN A 226 -14.55 -18.91 -4.59
CA GLN A 226 -14.31 -17.70 -5.39
C GLN A 226 -13.24 -16.79 -4.75
N LYS A 227 -13.28 -16.64 -3.43
CA LYS A 227 -12.28 -15.86 -2.70
C LYS A 227 -10.88 -16.46 -2.84
N GLN A 228 -10.74 -17.77 -2.62
CA GLN A 228 -9.46 -18.48 -2.73
C GLN A 228 -8.92 -18.49 -4.17
N GLN A 229 -9.76 -18.59 -5.18
CA GLN A 229 -9.35 -18.51 -6.59
C GLN A 229 -8.85 -17.10 -6.96
N ASN A 230 -9.52 -16.05 -6.48
CA ASN A 230 -9.07 -14.67 -6.69
C ASN A 230 -7.75 -14.37 -5.97
N ASP A 231 -7.61 -14.82 -4.72
CA ASP A 231 -6.40 -14.62 -3.93
C ASP A 231 -5.20 -15.40 -4.53
N ASN A 232 -5.42 -16.62 -5.03
CA ASN A 232 -4.38 -17.39 -5.74
C ASN A 232 -3.90 -16.71 -7.03
N ASN A 233 -4.81 -16.07 -7.79
CA ASN A 233 -4.43 -15.33 -8.99
C ASN A 233 -3.58 -14.11 -8.67
N ILE A 234 -3.90 -13.39 -7.59
CA ILE A 234 -3.10 -12.25 -7.12
C ILE A 234 -1.73 -12.73 -6.62
N PHE A 235 -1.68 -13.84 -5.89
CA PHE A 235 -0.45 -14.39 -5.35
C PHE A 235 0.49 -14.93 -6.43
N LEU A 236 -0.02 -15.65 -7.43
CA LEU A 236 0.75 -16.08 -8.61
C LEU A 236 1.29 -14.87 -9.39
N HIS A 237 0.50 -13.81 -9.51
CA HIS A 237 0.91 -12.59 -10.21
C HIS A 237 2.05 -11.87 -9.48
N ILE A 238 2.01 -11.82 -8.14
CA ILE A 238 3.09 -11.25 -7.31
C ILE A 238 4.35 -12.14 -7.38
N TYR A 239 4.18 -13.46 -7.32
CA TYR A 239 5.27 -14.43 -7.41
C TYR A 239 6.01 -14.32 -8.76
N ASN A 240 5.27 -14.28 -9.88
CA ASN A 240 5.83 -14.12 -11.22
C ASN A 240 6.51 -12.75 -11.44
N ILE A 241 6.01 -11.69 -10.80
CA ILE A 241 6.69 -10.38 -10.77
C ILE A 241 8.00 -10.47 -9.98
N SER A 242 8.03 -11.19 -8.87
CA SER A 242 9.24 -11.32 -8.05
C SER A 242 10.35 -12.11 -8.76
N ASP A 243 10.01 -13.15 -9.52
CA ASP A 243 10.96 -13.90 -10.35
C ASP A 243 11.51 -13.07 -11.53
N THR A 244 10.68 -12.21 -12.12
CA THR A 244 11.13 -11.28 -13.19
C THR A 244 11.98 -10.12 -12.64
N ILE A 245 11.69 -9.62 -11.43
CA ILE A 245 12.52 -8.64 -10.75
C ILE A 245 13.87 -9.25 -10.32
N HIS A 246 13.90 -10.53 -9.90
CA HIS A 246 15.16 -11.21 -9.57
C HIS A 246 16.11 -11.33 -10.78
N ASN A 247 15.56 -11.43 -12.00
CA ASN A 247 16.35 -11.45 -13.23
C ASN A 247 16.68 -10.05 -13.78
N ASN A 248 15.86 -9.03 -13.52
CA ASN A 248 16.06 -7.68 -14.06
C ASN A 248 16.93 -6.74 -13.20
N ILE A 249 17.27 -7.10 -11.96
CA ILE A 249 18.21 -6.30 -11.14
C ILE A 249 19.64 -6.26 -11.71
N ILE A 250 19.97 -7.10 -12.71
CA ILE A 250 21.29 -7.09 -13.34
C ILE A 250 21.39 -6.12 -14.51
N ILE A 251 20.29 -5.69 -15.16
CA ILE A 251 20.39 -4.78 -16.32
C ILE A 251 19.15 -3.88 -16.43
N SER A 252 19.24 -2.60 -16.03
CA SER A 252 18.79 -1.47 -16.86
C SER A 252 19.06 -0.12 -16.17
N PRO A 253 19.60 0.89 -16.90
CA PRO A 253 19.87 2.22 -16.39
C PRO A 253 18.62 3.12 -16.42
N TYR A 254 18.60 4.11 -15.53
CA TYR A 254 17.80 5.35 -15.52
C TYR A 254 16.86 5.59 -16.71
N ILE A 255 15.55 5.72 -16.45
CA ILE A 255 14.61 6.41 -17.35
C ILE A 255 13.86 7.49 -16.56
N LYS A 256 13.93 8.71 -17.09
CA LYS A 256 13.25 9.94 -16.66
C LYS A 256 12.01 10.18 -17.52
N ASN A 257 11.03 10.83 -16.90
CA ASN A 257 10.01 11.76 -17.45
C ASN A 257 8.59 11.28 -17.83
N ASN A 258 7.65 11.95 -17.13
CA ASN A 258 6.44 12.68 -17.54
C ASN A 258 5.14 11.96 -17.95
N GLY A 259 4.03 12.49 -17.42
CA GLY A 259 2.66 12.25 -17.88
C GLY A 259 1.62 12.77 -16.89
N GLU A 260 1.19 14.02 -17.09
CA GLU A 260 0.07 14.70 -16.42
C GLU A 260 -1.23 13.90 -16.47
N ASN A 261 -2.11 14.09 -15.48
CA ASN A 261 -3.56 14.01 -15.66
C ASN A 261 -4.25 14.99 -14.71
N LEU A 262 -4.78 16.08 -15.28
CA LEU A 262 -5.78 16.94 -14.65
C LEU A 262 -7.03 16.12 -14.31
N GLN A 263 -7.49 16.18 -13.07
CA GLN A 263 -8.89 15.90 -12.73
C GLN A 263 -9.40 16.99 -11.79
N LEU A 264 -10.45 17.67 -12.25
CA LEU A 264 -11.15 18.79 -11.62
C LEU A 264 -11.36 18.61 -10.11
N GLU A 265 -10.59 19.34 -9.33
CA GLU A 265 -10.90 19.65 -7.94
C GLU A 265 -11.92 20.79 -7.94
N LEU A 266 -13.15 20.53 -7.48
CA LEU A 266 -13.95 21.62 -6.91
C LEU A 266 -13.25 22.03 -5.62
N ASN A 267 -12.86 23.30 -5.55
CA ASN A 267 -12.15 23.86 -4.42
C ASN A 267 -13.05 23.77 -3.18
N THR A 268 -12.48 23.41 -2.03
CA THR A 268 -13.06 23.50 -0.67
C THR A 268 -14.00 24.70 -0.42
N GLN A 269 -13.77 25.84 -1.10
CA GLN A 269 -14.64 27.01 -1.08
C GLN A 269 -16.06 26.73 -1.64
N GLU A 270 -16.15 26.03 -2.78
CA GLU A 270 -17.42 25.68 -3.42
C GLU A 270 -18.20 24.65 -2.59
N PHE A 271 -17.49 23.80 -1.83
CA PHE A 271 -18.11 22.84 -0.91
C PHE A 271 -18.69 23.53 0.34
N LEU A 272 -18.00 24.54 0.87
CA LEU A 272 -18.48 25.35 2.00
C LEU A 272 -19.68 26.24 1.62
N GLU A 273 -19.70 26.78 0.41
CA GLU A 273 -20.85 27.54 -0.11
C GLU A 273 -22.08 26.63 -0.29
N LEU A 274 -21.88 25.38 -0.70
CA LEU A 274 -22.93 24.38 -0.84
C LEU A 274 -23.47 23.92 0.52
N GLU A 275 -22.61 23.79 1.54
CA GLU A 275 -23.01 23.44 2.91
C GLU A 275 -23.83 24.55 3.58
N ASN A 276 -23.45 25.82 3.35
CA ASN A 276 -24.21 26.98 3.81
C ASN A 276 -25.56 27.16 3.10
N PHE A 277 -25.71 26.65 1.88
CA PHE A 277 -26.96 26.70 1.13
C PHE A 277 -28.03 25.74 1.66
N PHE A 278 -27.62 24.66 2.36
CA PHE A 278 -28.51 23.64 2.92
C PHE A 278 -28.71 23.74 4.44
N SER A 279 -28.24 24.83 5.06
CA SER A 279 -28.41 25.16 6.48
C SER A 279 -29.58 26.14 6.68
#